data_AF-A0A432F8X0-F1
#
_entry.id   AF-A0A432F8X0-F1
#
_cell.length_a   1.000
_cell.length_b   1.000
_cell.length_c   1.000
_cell.angle_alpha   90.00
_cell.angle_beta   90.00
_cell.angle_gamma   90.00
#
_symmetry.space_group_name_H-M   'P 1'
#
loop_
_entity.id
_entity.type
_entity.pdbx_description
1 polymer ?
#
loop_
_entity_poly.entity_id
_entity_poly.type
_entity_poly.pdbx_seq_one_letter_code
_entity_poly.pdbx_strand_id
1 'polypeptide(L)'
;MWWFQGGWLLSTIYAVITVVALFSIPLMYRLMGYTDSDDVVRLKQQEQEGHQQLIDRLATLKTELSDLKLDKAVHQTDVLSQIINDYHAVVATRFLGKKHSPLTYLGAARTVQRNAIQNLTDMVAIGHSVETIRRNKLDDNAIDSEAIQQRQDKQMDLLKEQNDRLDNLLEENRKLFNALMETAVEVANIKSFNEFERLDTLSRLVSLAEIAKKTEKVHLSS
;
A
#
# COMPACT_ATOMS: atom_id res chain seq x y z
N MET A 1 -4.10 31.80 65.91
CA MET A 1 -4.04 31.08 64.62
C MET A 1 -4.39 29.61 64.84
N TRP A 2 -5.67 29.25 64.88
CA TRP A 2 -6.11 27.85 65.10
C TRP A 2 -7.44 27.55 64.39
N TRP A 3 -7.54 27.88 63.10
CA TRP A 3 -8.74 27.63 62.27
C TRP A 3 -8.42 26.87 60.96
N PHE A 4 -7.15 26.50 60.72
CA PHE A 4 -6.71 25.90 59.45
C PHE A 4 -6.35 24.41 59.51
N GLN A 5 -6.37 23.76 60.69
CA GLN A 5 -5.96 22.36 60.79
C GLN A 5 -7.04 21.35 60.35
N GLY A 6 -8.34 21.71 60.40
CA GLY A 6 -9.44 20.86 59.91
C GLY A 6 -9.65 20.91 58.39
N GLY A 7 -9.13 21.94 57.72
CA GLY A 7 -9.32 22.14 56.28
C GLY A 7 -8.44 21.25 55.40
N TRP A 8 -7.29 20.81 55.91
CA TRP A 8 -6.36 19.99 55.11
C TRP A 8 -6.91 18.59 54.86
N LEU A 9 -7.50 17.97 55.88
CA LEU A 9 -8.11 16.64 55.78
C LEU A 9 -9.31 16.63 54.80
N LEU A 10 -10.16 17.65 54.87
CA LEU A 10 -11.25 17.87 53.92
C LEU A 10 -10.73 18.13 52.50
N SER A 11 -9.66 18.92 52.35
CA SER A 11 -9.05 19.20 51.05
C SER A 11 -8.40 17.96 50.44
N THR A 12 -7.74 17.12 51.25
CA THR A 12 -7.16 15.85 50.81
C THR A 12 -8.25 14.86 50.39
N ILE A 13 -9.32 14.72 51.18
CA ILE A 13 -10.47 13.87 50.81
C ILE A 13 -11.10 14.36 49.51
N TYR A 14 -11.31 15.67 49.38
CA TYR A 14 -11.88 16.26 48.17
C TYR A 14 -10.97 16.04 46.95
N ALA A 15 -9.65 16.21 47.10
CA ALA A 15 -8.69 15.94 46.03
C ALA A 15 -8.72 14.48 45.59
N VAL A 16 -8.77 13.54 46.54
CA VAL A 16 -8.86 12.10 46.25
C VAL A 16 -10.17 11.77 45.52
N ILE A 17 -11.30 12.29 45.98
CA ILE A 17 -12.61 12.10 45.31
C ILE A 17 -12.56 12.67 43.89
N THR A 18 -11.94 13.83 43.70
CA THR A 18 -11.83 14.49 42.39
C THR A 18 -10.97 13.65 41.44
N VAL A 19 -9.85 13.11 41.90
CA VAL A 19 -9.00 12.20 41.12
C VAL A 19 -9.76 10.92 40.76
N VAL A 20 -10.44 10.30 41.73
CA VAL A 20 -11.25 9.10 41.48
C VAL A 20 -12.36 9.39 40.48
N ALA A 21 -13.04 10.53 40.57
CA ALA A 21 -14.07 10.93 39.61
C ALA A 21 -13.49 11.14 38.21
N LEU A 22 -12.35 11.84 38.09
CA LEU A 22 -11.67 12.09 36.81
C LEU A 22 -11.24 10.79 36.12
N PHE A 23 -10.75 9.82 36.91
CA PHE A 23 -10.30 8.53 36.38
C PHE A 23 -11.42 7.50 36.24
N SER A 24 -12.57 7.67 36.92
CA SER A 24 -13.68 6.71 36.89
C SER A 24 -14.26 6.52 35.49
N ILE A 25 -14.41 7.60 34.73
CA ILE A 25 -14.95 7.58 33.36
C ILE A 25 -14.01 6.82 32.41
N PRO A 26 -12.71 7.16 32.27
CA PRO A 26 -11.81 6.41 31.40
C PRO A 26 -11.58 4.96 31.88
N LEU A 27 -11.58 4.70 33.20
CA LEU A 27 -11.49 3.32 33.71
C LEU A 27 -12.74 2.51 33.38
N MET A 28 -13.94 3.05 33.60
CA MET A 28 -15.20 2.39 33.24
C MET A 28 -15.30 2.17 31.74
N TYR A 29 -14.92 3.16 30.93
CA TYR A 29 -14.92 3.06 29.47
C TYR A 29 -13.98 1.96 28.96
N ARG A 30 -12.81 1.80 29.60
CA ARG A 30 -11.86 0.71 29.33
C ARG A 30 -12.34 -0.65 29.88
N LEU A 31 -12.92 -0.69 31.07
CA LEU A 31 -13.42 -1.92 31.72
C LEU A 31 -14.66 -2.49 31.01
N MET A 32 -15.53 -1.63 30.48
CA MET A 32 -16.71 -2.04 29.71
C MET A 32 -16.37 -2.46 28.27
N GLY A 33 -15.11 -2.33 27.83
CA GLY A 33 -14.65 -2.82 26.52
C GLY A 33 -15.04 -1.96 25.32
N TYR A 34 -15.51 -0.72 25.54
CA TYR A 34 -15.90 0.19 24.46
C TYR A 34 -14.70 0.67 23.62
N THR A 35 -13.49 0.73 24.20
CA THR A 35 -12.27 1.05 23.46
C THR A 35 -11.98 0.04 22.35
N ASP A 36 -12.17 -1.25 22.63
CA ASP A 36 -11.87 -2.31 21.67
C ASP A 36 -12.89 -2.34 20.54
N SER A 37 -14.16 -2.02 20.81
CA SER A 37 -15.20 -1.91 19.78
C SER A 37 -15.00 -0.69 18.88
N ASP A 38 -14.69 0.47 19.46
CA ASP A 38 -14.51 1.71 18.69
C ASP A 38 -13.23 1.66 17.84
N ASP A 39 -12.15 1.06 18.34
CA ASP A 39 -10.93 0.85 17.55
C ASP A 39 -11.18 -0.09 16.36
N VAL A 40 -11.94 -1.17 16.53
CA VAL A 40 -12.29 -2.07 15.42
C VAL A 40 -13.13 -1.35 14.36
N VAL A 41 -14.09 -0.52 14.77
CA VAL A 41 -14.91 0.28 13.85
C VAL A 41 -14.05 1.26 13.06
N ARG A 42 -13.17 2.01 13.75
CA ARG A 42 -12.26 2.97 13.12
C ARG A 42 -11.31 2.29 12.13
N LEU A 43 -10.73 1.17 12.51
CA LEU A 43 -9.77 0.43 11.68
C LEU A 43 -10.45 -0.19 10.45
N LYS A 44 -11.70 -0.65 10.60
CA LYS A 44 -12.51 -1.13 9.47
C LYS A 44 -12.82 0.00 8.47
N GLN A 45 -13.15 1.19 8.98
CA GLN A 45 -13.41 2.34 8.14
C GLN A 45 -12.17 2.78 7.37
N GLN A 46 -11.01 2.88 8.06
CA GLN A 46 -9.73 3.17 7.41
C GLN A 46 -9.37 2.15 6.33
N GLU A 47 -9.66 0.87 6.55
CA GLU A 47 -9.41 -0.18 5.56
C GLU A 47 -10.30 -0.06 4.32
N GLN A 48 -11.58 0.29 4.51
CA GLN A 48 -12.52 0.54 3.41
C GLN A 48 -12.10 1.77 2.59
N GLU A 49 -11.76 2.87 3.26
CA GLU A 49 -11.25 4.08 2.61
C GLU A 49 -9.98 3.78 1.81
N GLY A 50 -9.03 3.05 2.42
CA GLY A 50 -7.81 2.62 1.75
C GLY A 50 -8.07 1.70 0.56
N HIS A 51 -9.04 0.78 0.64
CA HIS A 51 -9.47 -0.07 -0.48
C HIS A 51 -9.98 0.77 -1.65
N GLN A 52 -10.91 1.68 -1.40
CA GLN A 52 -11.48 2.52 -2.45
C GLN A 52 -10.40 3.37 -3.14
N GLN A 53 -9.49 3.96 -2.36
CA GLN A 53 -8.38 4.75 -2.90
C GLN A 53 -7.51 3.96 -3.88
N LEU A 54 -7.20 2.69 -3.60
CA LEU A 54 -6.40 1.88 -4.52
C LEU A 54 -7.15 1.56 -5.82
N ILE A 55 -8.44 1.23 -5.72
CA ILE A 55 -9.28 0.92 -6.87
C ILE A 55 -9.44 2.14 -7.78
N ASP A 56 -9.73 3.30 -7.19
CA ASP A 56 -9.86 4.56 -7.92
C ASP A 56 -8.54 4.91 -8.62
N ARG A 57 -7.41 4.76 -7.92
CA ARG A 57 -6.08 5.01 -8.49
C ARG A 57 -5.79 4.07 -9.66
N LEU A 58 -6.17 2.80 -9.56
CA LEU A 58 -6.00 1.84 -10.65
C LEU A 58 -6.84 2.18 -11.88
N ALA A 59 -8.07 2.65 -11.69
CA ALA A 59 -8.92 3.08 -12.80
C ALA A 59 -8.29 4.26 -13.56
N THR A 60 -7.72 5.23 -12.83
CA THR A 60 -6.98 6.35 -13.44
C THR A 60 -5.75 5.86 -14.20
N LEU A 61 -4.91 5.03 -13.57
CA LEU A 61 -3.69 4.49 -14.19
C LEU A 61 -4.01 3.65 -15.43
N LYS A 62 -5.09 2.87 -15.41
CA LYS A 62 -5.55 2.09 -16.56
C LYS A 62 -5.81 3.00 -17.77
N THR A 63 -6.45 4.14 -17.53
CA THR A 63 -6.76 5.12 -18.58
C THR A 63 -5.47 5.73 -19.13
N GLU A 64 -4.58 6.21 -18.26
CA GLU A 64 -3.29 6.80 -18.66
C GLU A 64 -2.40 5.80 -19.44
N LEU A 65 -2.31 4.55 -18.98
CA LEU A 65 -1.56 3.49 -19.64
C LEU A 65 -2.17 3.09 -20.99
N SER A 66 -3.51 3.13 -21.10
CA SER A 66 -4.22 2.90 -22.35
C SER A 66 -3.95 3.99 -23.37
N ASP A 67 -3.96 5.26 -22.94
CA ASP A 67 -3.64 6.40 -23.80
C ASP A 67 -2.20 6.33 -24.34
N LEU A 68 -1.29 5.79 -23.52
CA LEU A 68 0.11 5.52 -23.89
C LEU A 68 0.32 4.22 -24.69
N LYS A 69 -0.75 3.45 -24.97
CA LYS A 69 -0.73 2.17 -25.69
C LYS A 69 0.18 1.11 -25.04
N LEU A 70 0.22 1.10 -23.70
CA LEU A 70 0.98 0.14 -22.91
C LEU A 70 0.08 -1.05 -22.53
N ASP A 71 -0.35 -1.85 -23.50
CA ASP A 71 -1.36 -2.92 -23.33
C ASP A 71 -1.03 -3.92 -22.21
N LYS A 72 0.25 -4.29 -22.07
CA LYS A 72 0.71 -5.19 -20.99
C LYS A 72 0.49 -4.57 -19.61
N ALA A 73 0.73 -3.26 -19.47
CA ALA A 73 0.56 -2.54 -18.21
C ALA A 73 -0.94 -2.33 -17.91
N VAL A 74 -1.75 -2.03 -18.93
CA VAL A 74 -3.23 -2.01 -18.83
C VAL A 74 -3.74 -3.34 -18.29
N HIS A 75 -3.29 -4.46 -18.84
CA HIS A 75 -3.68 -5.78 -18.34
C HIS A 75 -3.28 -5.99 -16.86
N GLN A 76 -2.10 -5.50 -16.45
CA GLN A 76 -1.68 -5.57 -15.06
C GLN A 76 -2.57 -4.76 -14.11
N THR A 77 -3.12 -3.62 -14.55
CA THR A 77 -4.10 -2.87 -13.73
C THR A 77 -5.37 -3.69 -13.46
N ASP A 78 -5.84 -4.45 -14.46
CA ASP A 78 -7.02 -5.29 -14.33
C ASP A 78 -6.76 -6.47 -13.38
N VAL A 79 -5.61 -7.13 -13.54
CA VAL A 79 -5.19 -8.22 -12.66
C VAL A 79 -5.03 -7.74 -11.22
N LEU A 80 -4.39 -6.59 -10.99
CA LEU A 80 -4.21 -6.06 -9.64
C LEU A 80 -5.55 -5.64 -9.01
N SER A 81 -6.46 -5.06 -9.79
CA SER A 81 -7.82 -4.75 -9.31
C SER A 81 -8.55 -6.00 -8.83
N GLN A 82 -8.47 -7.10 -9.61
CA GLN A 82 -9.03 -8.38 -9.21
C GLN A 82 -8.40 -8.91 -7.91
N ILE A 83 -7.06 -8.92 -7.82
CA ILE A 83 -6.34 -9.39 -6.62
C ILE A 83 -6.73 -8.58 -5.38
N ILE A 84 -6.84 -7.25 -5.49
CA ILE A 84 -7.23 -6.38 -4.39
C ILE A 84 -8.66 -6.70 -3.92
N ASN A 85 -9.59 -6.91 -4.85
CA ASN A 85 -10.98 -7.23 -4.54
C ASN A 85 -11.11 -8.62 -3.90
N ASP A 86 -10.45 -9.63 -4.46
CA ASP A 86 -10.48 -11.01 -3.96
C ASP A 86 -9.87 -11.08 -2.56
N TYR A 87 -8.73 -10.41 -2.34
CA TYR A 87 -8.09 -10.35 -1.03
C TYR A 87 -8.98 -9.65 0.01
N HIS A 88 -9.60 -8.52 -0.36
CA HIS A 88 -10.51 -7.79 0.52
C HIS A 88 -11.72 -8.65 0.91
N ALA A 89 -12.31 -9.37 -0.04
CA ALA A 89 -13.43 -10.28 0.20
C ALA A 89 -13.04 -11.46 1.11
N VAL A 90 -11.88 -12.07 0.88
CA VAL A 90 -11.35 -13.17 1.72
C VAL A 90 -11.16 -12.72 3.15
N VAL A 91 -10.53 -11.55 3.36
CA VAL A 91 -10.28 -11.05 4.71
C VAL A 91 -11.59 -10.60 5.39
N ALA A 92 -12.48 -9.92 4.67
CA ALA A 92 -13.78 -9.51 5.21
C ALA A 92 -14.58 -10.72 5.70
N THR A 93 -14.65 -11.80 4.90
CA THR A 93 -15.43 -13.00 5.23
C THR A 93 -14.79 -13.85 6.34
N ARG A 94 -13.47 -13.95 6.41
CA ARG A 94 -12.76 -14.83 7.37
C ARG A 94 -12.60 -14.25 8.76
N PHE A 95 -12.55 -12.93 8.89
CA PHE A 95 -12.24 -12.26 10.15
C PHE A 95 -13.43 -11.53 10.80
N LEU A 96 -14.63 -11.56 10.18
CA LEU A 96 -15.87 -11.14 10.81
C LEU A 96 -16.09 -11.89 12.14
N GLY A 97 -15.98 -11.16 13.26
CA GLY A 97 -16.30 -11.66 14.60
C GLY A 97 -15.17 -12.37 15.35
N LYS A 98 -13.91 -12.34 14.88
CA LYS A 98 -12.76 -12.96 15.59
C LYS A 98 -11.85 -11.92 16.26
N LYS A 99 -11.39 -12.24 17.48
CA LYS A 99 -10.58 -11.37 18.37
C LYS A 99 -9.13 -11.16 17.88
N HIS A 100 -8.64 -11.98 16.94
CA HIS A 100 -7.31 -11.83 16.34
C HIS A 100 -7.40 -10.99 15.08
N SER A 101 -6.66 -9.87 15.09
CA SER A 101 -6.90 -8.74 14.20
C SER A 101 -6.59 -9.05 12.72
N PRO A 102 -7.56 -8.91 11.80
CA PRO A 102 -7.32 -8.95 10.35
C PRO A 102 -6.29 -7.90 9.86
N LEU A 103 -5.97 -6.91 10.70
CA LEU A 103 -5.25 -5.71 10.29
C LEU A 103 -3.78 -5.94 9.94
N THR A 104 -3.11 -6.94 10.53
CA THR A 104 -1.69 -7.17 10.25
C THR A 104 -1.47 -7.75 8.85
N TYR A 105 -2.32 -8.69 8.43
CA TYR A 105 -2.30 -9.25 7.07
C TYR A 105 -2.75 -8.22 6.04
N LEU A 106 -3.78 -7.42 6.36
CA LEU A 106 -4.22 -6.32 5.50
C LEU A 106 -3.11 -5.29 5.32
N GLY A 107 -2.45 -4.86 6.41
CA GLY A 107 -1.38 -3.87 6.34
C GLY A 107 -0.17 -4.29 5.51
N ALA A 108 0.25 -5.56 5.63
CA ALA A 108 1.36 -6.07 4.84
C ALA A 108 0.99 -6.22 3.35
N ALA A 109 -0.18 -6.81 3.05
CA ALA A 109 -0.69 -6.88 1.68
C ALA A 109 -0.90 -5.50 1.05
N ARG A 110 -1.36 -4.52 1.85
CA ARG A 110 -1.56 -3.14 1.41
C ARG A 110 -0.27 -2.48 0.97
N THR A 111 0.83 -2.75 1.67
CA THR A 111 2.15 -2.25 1.28
C THR A 111 2.56 -2.82 -0.07
N VAL A 112 2.39 -4.13 -0.28
CA VAL A 112 2.71 -4.78 -1.56
C VAL A 112 1.82 -4.24 -2.70
N GLN A 113 0.52 -4.07 -2.46
CA GLN A 113 -0.42 -3.49 -3.44
C GLN A 113 -0.04 -2.05 -3.82
N ARG A 114 0.34 -1.22 -2.84
CA ARG A 114 0.80 0.16 -3.09
C ARG A 114 2.07 0.19 -3.92
N ASN A 115 3.02 -0.70 -3.64
CA ASN A 115 4.25 -0.78 -4.44
C ASN A 115 3.96 -1.20 -5.89
N ALA A 116 3.05 -2.14 -6.11
CA ALA A 116 2.67 -2.49 -7.48
C ALA A 116 1.98 -1.34 -8.23
N ILE A 117 1.16 -0.54 -7.53
CA ILE A 117 0.57 0.70 -8.08
C ILE A 117 1.65 1.76 -8.35
N GLN A 118 2.68 1.84 -7.52
CA GLN A 118 3.82 2.72 -7.75
C GLN A 118 4.56 2.31 -9.02
N ASN A 119 4.87 1.02 -9.19
CA ASN A 119 5.50 0.50 -10.41
C ASN A 119 4.65 0.83 -11.66
N LEU A 120 3.31 0.73 -11.58
CA LEU A 120 2.41 1.13 -12.67
C LEU A 120 2.45 2.65 -12.93
N THR A 121 2.60 3.47 -11.89
CA THR A 121 2.78 4.93 -12.02
C THR A 121 4.12 5.24 -12.70
N ASP A 122 5.18 4.52 -12.35
CA ASP A 122 6.51 4.68 -12.96
C ASP A 122 6.48 4.27 -14.44
N MET A 123 5.70 3.25 -14.81
CA MET A 123 5.46 2.89 -16.21
C MET A 123 4.78 4.02 -17.00
N VAL A 124 3.81 4.73 -16.42
CA VAL A 124 3.19 5.91 -17.05
C VAL A 124 4.24 6.98 -17.31
N ALA A 125 5.08 7.29 -16.30
CA ALA A 125 6.15 8.27 -16.45
C ALA A 125 7.15 7.89 -17.56
N ILE A 126 7.55 6.62 -17.62
CA ILE A 126 8.42 6.10 -18.69
C ILE A 126 7.70 6.17 -20.04
N GLY A 127 6.40 5.85 -20.12
CA GLY A 127 5.62 5.96 -21.34
C GLY A 127 5.58 7.38 -21.92
N HIS A 128 5.39 8.39 -21.07
CA HIS A 128 5.51 9.80 -21.47
C HIS A 128 6.93 10.18 -21.93
N SER A 129 7.96 9.64 -21.27
CA SER A 129 9.36 9.81 -21.68
C SER A 129 9.62 9.23 -23.08
N VAL A 130 9.14 8.02 -23.35
CA VAL A 130 9.24 7.36 -24.67
C VAL A 130 8.55 8.18 -25.75
N GLU A 131 7.35 8.69 -25.49
CA GLU A 131 6.62 9.53 -26.44
C GLU A 131 7.37 10.85 -26.73
N THR A 132 7.96 11.46 -25.70
CA THR A 132 8.79 12.67 -25.85
C THR A 132 10.03 12.40 -26.71
N ILE A 133 10.73 11.28 -26.47
CA ILE A 133 11.90 10.88 -27.28
C ILE A 133 11.49 10.63 -28.73
N ARG A 134 10.33 9.98 -28.97
CA ARG A 134 9.80 9.75 -30.32
C ARG A 134 9.43 11.03 -31.05
N ARG A 135 8.84 12.01 -30.36
CA ARG A 135 8.51 13.32 -30.96
C ARG A 135 9.75 14.10 -31.35
N ASN A 136 10.79 14.09 -30.50
CA ASN A 136 12.06 14.75 -30.80
C ASN A 136 12.79 14.14 -32.01
N LYS A 137 12.56 12.86 -32.33
CA LYS A 137 13.10 12.21 -33.53
C LYS A 137 12.52 12.77 -34.84
N LEU A 138 11.30 13.29 -34.82
CA LEU A 138 10.59 13.76 -36.02
C LEU A 138 10.95 15.20 -36.43
N ASP A 139 11.62 15.96 -35.57
CA ASP A 139 11.90 17.40 -35.77
C ASP A 139 13.31 17.69 -36.33
N ASP A 140 14.04 16.65 -36.74
CA ASP A 140 15.42 16.78 -37.25
C ASP A 140 15.45 17.24 -38.72
N ASN A 141 15.32 18.56 -38.93
CA ASN A 141 15.55 19.26 -40.21
C ASN A 141 17.00 19.78 -40.36
N ALA A 142 18.00 19.08 -39.82
CA ALA A 142 19.39 19.55 -39.83
C ALA A 142 20.15 19.17 -41.13
N ILE A 143 21.12 20.01 -41.51
CA ILE A 143 21.85 19.96 -42.80
C ILE A 143 23.08 19.02 -42.74
N ASP A 144 23.47 18.54 -41.55
CA ASP A 144 24.73 17.80 -41.33
C ASP A 144 24.50 16.32 -40.98
N SER A 145 24.85 15.44 -41.92
CA SER A 145 24.50 14.01 -41.90
C SER A 145 25.15 13.22 -40.76
N GLU A 146 26.38 13.56 -40.34
CA GLU A 146 27.08 12.81 -39.29
C GLU A 146 26.55 13.15 -37.88
N ALA A 147 26.28 14.43 -37.63
CA ALA A 147 25.70 14.89 -36.37
C ALA A 147 24.27 14.38 -36.17
N ILE A 148 23.49 14.23 -37.26
CA ILE A 148 22.16 13.61 -37.23
C ILE A 148 22.27 12.14 -36.84
N GLN A 149 23.21 11.40 -37.43
CA GLN A 149 23.36 9.98 -37.17
C GLN A 149 23.73 9.71 -35.70
N GLN A 150 24.68 10.45 -35.12
CA GLN A 150 25.03 10.32 -33.71
C GLN A 150 23.87 10.63 -32.76
N ARG A 151 23.02 11.62 -33.10
CA ARG A 151 21.82 11.94 -32.30
C ARG A 151 20.78 10.83 -32.39
N GLN A 152 20.56 10.28 -33.58
CA GLN A 152 19.63 9.17 -33.78
C GLN A 152 20.07 7.92 -33.03
N ASP A 153 21.35 7.58 -33.06
CA ASP A 153 21.92 6.45 -32.32
C ASP A 153 21.70 6.64 -30.81
N LYS A 154 22.02 7.82 -30.27
CA LYS A 154 21.80 8.14 -28.85
C LYS A 154 20.32 8.07 -28.45
N GLN A 155 19.41 8.56 -29.31
CA GLN A 155 17.97 8.46 -29.05
C GLN A 155 17.49 7.01 -29.08
N MET A 156 18.03 6.18 -29.97
CA MET A 156 17.70 4.76 -30.04
C MET A 156 18.18 4.01 -28.80
N ASP A 157 19.37 4.33 -28.30
CA ASP A 157 19.88 3.80 -27.03
C ASP A 157 18.98 4.19 -25.85
N LEU A 158 18.58 5.46 -25.76
CA LEU A 158 17.65 5.92 -24.72
C LEU A 158 16.29 5.21 -24.81
N LEU A 159 15.74 5.05 -26.02
CA LEU A 159 14.47 4.31 -26.22
C LEU A 159 14.60 2.85 -25.78
N LYS A 160 15.72 2.21 -26.10
CA LYS A 160 16.00 0.84 -25.67
C LYS A 160 16.05 0.76 -24.15
N GLU A 161 16.78 1.66 -23.50
CA GLU A 161 16.87 1.72 -22.05
C GLU A 161 15.50 1.92 -21.39
N GLN A 162 14.64 2.80 -21.93
CA GLN A 162 13.29 3.00 -21.41
C GLN A 162 12.42 1.74 -21.57
N ASN A 163 12.53 1.02 -22.68
CA ASN A 163 11.81 -0.24 -22.87
C ASN A 163 12.30 -1.34 -21.91
N ASP A 164 13.61 -1.45 -21.71
CA ASP A 164 14.18 -2.41 -20.75
C ASP A 164 13.70 -2.11 -19.32
N ARG A 165 13.62 -0.82 -18.94
CA ARG A 165 13.05 -0.39 -17.65
C ARG A 165 11.56 -0.75 -17.54
N LEU A 166 10.76 -0.56 -18.59
CA LEU A 166 9.35 -0.98 -18.62
C LEU A 166 9.19 -2.49 -18.44
N ASP A 167 9.96 -3.29 -19.15
CA ASP A 167 9.89 -4.75 -19.07
C ASP A 167 10.30 -5.26 -17.67
N ASN A 168 11.30 -4.64 -17.04
CA ASN A 168 11.69 -4.94 -15.66
C ASN A 168 10.55 -4.65 -14.68
N LEU A 169 9.93 -3.48 -14.75
CA LEU A 169 8.80 -3.13 -13.88
C LEU A 169 7.61 -4.09 -14.09
N LEU A 170 7.36 -4.52 -15.33
CA LEU A 170 6.30 -5.49 -15.63
C LEU A 170 6.61 -6.85 -15.00
N GLU A 171 7.86 -7.30 -15.04
CA GLU A 171 8.27 -8.56 -14.40
C GLU A 171 8.15 -8.49 -12.88
N GLU A 172 8.60 -7.39 -12.28
CA GLU A 172 8.47 -7.17 -10.84
C GLU A 172 7.02 -7.21 -10.39
N ASN A 173 6.12 -6.52 -11.09
CA ASN A 173 4.70 -6.57 -10.79
C ASN A 173 4.13 -7.98 -10.86
N ARG A 174 4.53 -8.81 -11.84
CA ARG A 174 4.08 -10.21 -11.89
C ARG A 174 4.53 -10.99 -10.65
N LYS A 175 5.76 -10.77 -10.17
CA LYS A 175 6.26 -11.41 -8.94
C LYS A 175 5.42 -10.99 -7.73
N LEU A 176 5.12 -9.70 -7.61
CA LEU A 176 4.25 -9.18 -6.53
C LEU A 176 2.84 -9.76 -6.61
N PHE A 177 2.25 -9.85 -7.81
CA PHE A 177 0.91 -10.39 -8.02
C PHE A 177 0.81 -11.86 -7.65
N ASN A 178 1.75 -12.67 -8.13
CA ASN A 178 1.80 -14.10 -7.81
C ASN A 178 1.89 -14.31 -6.30
N ALA A 179 2.77 -13.55 -5.63
CA ALA A 179 2.97 -13.68 -4.20
C ALA A 179 1.75 -13.20 -3.39
N LEU A 180 1.08 -12.12 -3.82
CA LEU A 180 -0.19 -11.66 -3.24
C LEU A 180 -1.29 -12.70 -3.40
N MET A 181 -1.41 -13.32 -4.57
CA MET A 181 -2.43 -14.33 -4.86
C MET A 181 -2.20 -15.63 -4.07
N GLU A 182 -0.96 -16.12 -4.01
CA GLU A 182 -0.57 -17.26 -3.18
C GLU A 182 -0.92 -17.00 -1.71
N THR A 183 -0.58 -15.82 -1.21
CA THR A 183 -0.92 -15.41 0.16
C THR A 183 -2.44 -15.30 0.37
N ALA A 184 -3.18 -14.76 -0.60
CA ALA A 184 -4.64 -14.66 -0.52
C ALA A 184 -5.28 -16.04 -0.35
N VAL A 185 -4.79 -17.04 -1.10
CA VAL A 185 -5.24 -18.44 -1.00
C VAL A 185 -4.88 -19.04 0.37
N GLU A 186 -3.66 -18.82 0.87
CA GLU A 186 -3.26 -19.28 2.20
C GLU A 186 -4.14 -18.67 3.30
N VAL A 187 -4.37 -17.35 3.25
CA VAL A 187 -5.26 -16.64 4.17
C VAL A 187 -6.69 -17.17 4.08
N ALA A 188 -7.17 -17.45 2.87
CA ALA A 188 -8.48 -18.07 2.66
C ALA A 188 -8.57 -19.47 3.29
N ASN A 189 -7.45 -20.19 3.49
CA ASN A 189 -7.40 -21.54 4.02
C ASN A 189 -7.13 -21.63 5.54
N ILE A 190 -7.00 -20.50 6.26
CA ILE A 190 -6.68 -20.42 7.71
C ILE A 190 -7.62 -21.23 8.65
N LYS A 191 -8.75 -21.80 8.18
CA LYS A 191 -9.60 -22.68 9.00
C LYS A 191 -8.87 -23.91 9.56
N SER A 192 -7.71 -24.29 9.02
CA SER A 192 -6.88 -25.41 9.47
C SER A 192 -5.48 -25.02 9.97
N PHE A 193 -5.14 -23.72 10.02
CA PHE A 193 -3.76 -23.29 10.22
C PHE A 193 -3.38 -23.23 11.71
N ASN A 194 -2.33 -23.95 12.07
CA ASN A 194 -1.61 -23.76 13.33
C ASN A 194 -1.06 -22.32 13.40
N GLU A 195 -0.83 -21.80 14.60
CA GLU A 195 -0.26 -20.46 14.82
C GLU A 195 1.07 -20.22 14.06
N PHE A 196 1.82 -21.31 13.84
CA PHE A 196 3.07 -21.30 13.07
C PHE A 196 2.87 -20.90 11.60
N GLU A 197 1.92 -21.51 10.90
CA GLU A 197 1.72 -21.24 9.47
C GLU A 197 1.17 -19.83 9.23
N ARG A 198 0.39 -19.30 10.19
CA ARG A 198 -0.03 -17.90 10.21
C ARG A 198 1.16 -16.93 10.27
N LEU A 199 2.10 -17.19 11.18
CA LEU A 199 3.31 -16.36 11.32
C LEU A 199 4.18 -16.42 10.06
N ASP A 200 4.26 -17.58 9.41
CA ASP A 200 5.02 -17.75 8.18
C ASP A 200 4.41 -16.96 7.00
N THR A 201 3.10 -17.07 6.75
CA THR A 201 2.40 -16.27 5.72
C THR A 201 2.58 -14.77 5.96
N LEU A 202 2.48 -14.33 7.22
CA LEU A 202 2.71 -12.92 7.57
C LEU A 202 4.16 -12.51 7.31
N SER A 203 5.13 -13.34 7.71
CA SER A 203 6.55 -13.09 7.49
C SER A 203 6.84 -12.92 6.00
N ARG A 204 6.25 -13.76 5.14
CA ARG A 204 6.40 -13.65 3.68
C ARG A 204 5.85 -12.33 3.14
N LEU A 205 4.65 -11.91 3.56
CA LEU A 205 4.10 -10.60 3.15
C LEU A 205 4.99 -9.43 3.57
N VAL A 206 5.53 -9.47 4.79
CA VAL A 206 6.45 -8.44 5.29
C VAL A 206 7.75 -8.46 4.48
N SER A 207 8.32 -9.63 4.20
CA SER A 207 9.50 -9.74 3.34
C SER A 207 9.25 -9.20 1.93
N LEU A 208 8.10 -9.51 1.32
CA LEU A 208 7.72 -8.96 0.01
C LEU A 208 7.60 -7.44 0.05
N ALA A 209 6.95 -6.91 1.09
CA ALA A 209 6.83 -5.48 1.31
C ALA A 209 8.21 -4.80 1.48
N GLU A 210 9.13 -5.43 2.22
CA GLU A 210 10.48 -4.92 2.42
C GLU A 210 11.34 -4.98 1.14
N ILE A 211 11.26 -6.08 0.39
CA ILE A 211 11.96 -6.22 -0.90
C ILE A 211 11.48 -5.13 -1.85
N ALA A 212 10.16 -4.98 -2.00
CA ALA A 212 9.58 -3.98 -2.87
C ALA A 212 9.96 -2.54 -2.44
N LYS A 213 10.00 -2.25 -1.14
CA LYS A 213 10.47 -0.95 -0.61
C LYS A 213 11.96 -0.68 -0.87
N LYS A 214 12.80 -1.72 -0.87
CA LYS A 214 14.22 -1.57 -1.21
C LYS A 214 14.38 -1.27 -2.71
N THR A 215 13.61 -1.93 -3.56
CA THR A 215 13.60 -1.68 -5.01
C THR A 215 13.18 -0.25 -5.34
N GLU A 216 12.14 0.28 -4.69
CA GLU A 216 11.72 1.68 -4.79
C GLU A 216 12.87 2.67 -4.52
N LYS A 217 13.65 2.44 -3.46
CA LYS A 217 14.79 3.30 -3.11
C LYS A 217 15.90 3.27 -4.15
N VAL A 218 16.11 2.14 -4.82
CA VAL A 218 17.13 2.03 -5.88
C VAL A 218 16.70 2.86 -7.10
N HIS A 219 15.42 2.81 -7.48
CA HIS A 219 14.89 3.60 -8.60
C HIS A 219 14.89 5.12 -8.36
N LEU A 220 14.78 5.59 -7.11
CA LEU A 220 14.88 7.02 -6.76
C LEU A 220 16.33 7.54 -6.64
N SER A 221 17.33 6.64 -6.68
CA SER A 221 18.75 6.97 -6.50
C SER A 221 19.58 6.88 -7.80
N SER A 222 18.92 6.50 -8.91
CA SER A 222 19.47 6.42 -10.27
C SER A 222 18.94 7.54 -11.15
#